data_AF-A0A357AIM6-F1
#
_entry.id   AF-A0A357AIM6-F1
#
_cell.length_a   1.000
_cell.length_b   1.000
_cell.length_c   1.000
_cell.angle_alpha   90.00
_cell.angle_beta   90.00
_cell.angle_gamma   90.00
#
_symmetry.space_group_name_H-M   'P 1'
#
loop_
_entity.id
_entity.type
_entity.pdbx_description
1 polymer ?
#
loop_
_entity_poly.entity_id
_entity_poly.type
_entity_poly.pdbx_seq_one_letter_code
_entity_poly.pdbx_strand_id
1 'polypeptide(L)'
;MAKKKNNEITIRSSAAEYLTYVAATGDDPQSFEMRYEDENIWLTQKMLATLYDVSIPAINQHIKRIFDDNELESSSVIKKYLITAADGKKYNTIHYNLQMIIAVGFKVNNERAVQFRKWANQIVKDYTIKGFAMDDERLKNGGSILTEQYFEEQLQRIREIRLSERKLLKLMLKASLRNIALSKIDCFNLTLIN
;
A
#
# COMPACT_ATOMS: atom_id res chain seq x y z
N MET A 1 -43.49 4.66 7.96
CA MET A 1 -42.63 5.06 6.83
C MET A 1 -41.21 5.27 7.36
N ALA A 2 -40.32 4.32 7.17
CA ALA A 2 -38.96 4.36 7.72
C ALA A 2 -38.06 5.26 6.85
N LYS A 3 -37.51 6.32 7.47
CA LYS A 3 -36.63 7.29 6.85
C LYS A 3 -35.26 6.63 6.59
N LYS A 4 -34.94 6.39 5.32
CA LYS A 4 -33.63 5.88 4.88
C LYS A 4 -32.58 6.96 5.17
N LYS A 5 -31.70 6.72 6.14
CA LYS A 5 -30.55 7.59 6.42
C LYS A 5 -29.56 7.46 5.25
N ASN A 6 -29.53 8.46 4.38
CA ASN A 6 -28.42 8.63 3.46
C ASN A 6 -27.20 8.99 4.29
N ASN A 7 -26.23 8.07 4.39
CA ASN A 7 -24.90 8.39 4.86
C ASN A 7 -24.22 9.23 3.77
N GLU A 8 -24.40 10.54 3.84
CA GLU A 8 -23.55 11.50 3.13
C GLU A 8 -22.14 11.40 3.73
N ILE A 9 -21.30 10.57 3.11
CA ILE A 9 -19.88 10.47 3.43
C ILE A 9 -19.27 11.82 3.08
N THR A 10 -19.09 12.66 4.09
CA THR A 10 -18.46 13.97 3.98
C THR A 10 -16.95 13.74 3.91
N ILE A 11 -16.44 13.42 2.72
CA ILE A 11 -15.01 13.22 2.46
C ILE A 11 -14.33 14.58 2.53
N ARG A 12 -13.92 14.97 3.73
CA ARG A 12 -13.07 16.15 3.96
C ARG A 12 -11.61 15.75 3.70
N SER A 13 -11.20 15.85 2.44
CA SER A 13 -9.78 15.97 2.02
C SER A 13 -8.81 14.86 2.46
N SER A 14 -8.71 13.79 1.66
CA SER A 14 -7.53 13.51 0.83
C SER A 14 -7.80 12.20 0.09
N ALA A 15 -7.45 12.12 -1.19
CA ALA A 15 -7.56 10.85 -1.91
C ALA A 15 -6.80 9.70 -1.19
N ALA A 16 -5.83 10.04 -0.34
CA ALA A 16 -5.11 9.13 0.55
C ALA A 16 -5.98 8.54 1.65
N GLU A 17 -6.71 9.36 2.42
CA GLU A 17 -7.68 8.88 3.41
C GLU A 17 -8.77 8.05 2.76
N TYR A 18 -9.18 8.42 1.55
CA TYR A 18 -10.19 7.67 0.80
C TYR A 18 -9.68 6.32 0.30
N LEU A 19 -8.51 6.27 -0.35
CA LEU A 19 -7.86 5.01 -0.75
C LEU A 19 -7.49 4.14 0.46
N THR A 20 -7.19 4.77 1.58
CA THR A 20 -6.96 4.10 2.86
C THR A 20 -8.26 3.53 3.41
N TYR A 21 -9.37 4.27 3.38
CA TYR A 21 -10.69 3.77 3.76
C TYR A 21 -11.14 2.61 2.87
N VAL A 22 -10.84 2.70 1.57
CA VAL A 22 -11.09 1.63 0.59
C VAL A 22 -10.32 0.35 0.95
N ALA A 23 -9.02 0.46 1.23
CA ALA A 23 -8.21 -0.67 1.66
C ALA A 23 -8.67 -1.21 3.03
N ALA A 24 -8.97 -0.32 3.96
CA ALA A 24 -9.43 -0.60 5.32
C ALA A 24 -10.72 -1.42 5.39
N THR A 25 -11.66 -1.13 4.48
CA THR A 25 -13.05 -1.62 4.52
C THR A 25 -13.23 -2.84 3.60
N GLY A 26 -12.19 -3.66 3.45
CA GLY A 26 -12.11 -4.81 2.53
C GLY A 26 -13.46 -5.44 2.17
N ASP A 27 -13.76 -5.44 0.87
CA ASP A 27 -14.97 -5.95 0.22
C ASP A 27 -16.25 -5.77 1.06
N ASP A 28 -16.75 -4.54 1.18
CA ASP A 28 -18.20 -4.37 1.35
C ASP A 28 -18.86 -4.94 0.07
N PRO A 29 -19.59 -6.08 0.14
CA PRO A 29 -20.18 -6.71 -1.03
C PRO A 29 -21.23 -5.84 -1.73
N GLN A 30 -21.66 -4.73 -1.11
CA GLN A 30 -22.55 -3.74 -1.71
C GLN A 30 -21.82 -2.64 -2.51
N SER A 31 -20.51 -2.51 -2.36
CA SER A 31 -19.69 -1.48 -3.01
C SER A 31 -19.16 -1.96 -4.36
N PHE A 32 -20.05 -2.08 -5.35
CA PHE A 32 -19.67 -2.52 -6.71
C PHE A 32 -18.74 -1.55 -7.47
N GLU A 33 -18.47 -0.38 -6.91
CA GLU A 33 -17.66 0.68 -7.53
C GLU A 33 -16.16 0.61 -7.18
N MET A 34 -15.79 -0.27 -6.23
CA MET A 34 -14.47 -0.33 -5.59
C MET A 34 -14.18 -1.75 -5.10
N ARG A 35 -12.96 -2.27 -5.33
CA ARG A 35 -12.51 -3.60 -4.91
C ARG A 35 -11.06 -3.59 -4.43
N TYR A 36 -10.73 -4.48 -3.50
CA TYR A 36 -9.35 -4.78 -3.11
C TYR A 36 -9.04 -6.24 -3.46
N GLU A 37 -8.11 -6.48 -4.39
CA GLU A 37 -7.77 -7.81 -4.89
C GLU A 37 -6.32 -7.83 -5.36
N ASP A 38 -5.60 -8.93 -5.09
CA ASP A 38 -4.20 -9.14 -5.48
C ASP A 38 -3.27 -8.00 -4.99
N GLU A 39 -3.43 -7.60 -3.72
CA GLU A 39 -2.70 -6.48 -3.10
C GLU A 39 -2.85 -5.14 -3.85
N ASN A 40 -3.93 -4.99 -4.62
CA ASN A 40 -4.17 -3.85 -5.47
C ASN A 40 -5.58 -3.28 -5.26
N ILE A 41 -5.71 -1.98 -5.49
CA ILE A 41 -6.99 -1.26 -5.39
C ILE A 41 -7.53 -1.09 -6.80
N TRP A 42 -8.79 -1.48 -6.99
CA TRP A 42 -9.49 -1.42 -8.26
C TRP A 42 -10.70 -0.51 -8.16
N LEU A 43 -10.72 0.57 -8.96
CA LEU A 43 -11.81 1.56 -8.97
C LEU A 43 -12.49 1.63 -10.33
N THR A 44 -13.81 1.85 -10.32
CA THR A 44 -14.56 2.16 -11.56
C THR A 44 -14.28 3.59 -12.04
N GLN A 45 -14.58 3.88 -13.32
CA GLN A 45 -14.49 5.25 -13.87
C GLN A 45 -15.33 6.27 -13.08
N LYS A 46 -16.52 5.84 -12.65
CA LYS A 46 -17.42 6.67 -11.84
C LYS A 46 -16.77 7.01 -10.50
N MET A 47 -16.11 6.04 -9.86
CA MET A 47 -15.43 6.29 -8.61
C MET A 47 -14.19 7.20 -8.78
N LEU A 48 -13.42 7.02 -9.86
CA LEU A 48 -12.33 7.93 -10.22
C LEU A 48 -12.80 9.37 -10.39
N ALA A 49 -13.94 9.56 -11.05
CA ALA A 49 -14.57 10.87 -11.23
C ALA A 49 -14.93 11.51 -9.87
N THR A 50 -15.52 10.74 -8.96
CA THR A 50 -15.84 11.19 -7.59
C THR A 50 -14.59 11.50 -6.77
N LEU A 51 -13.56 10.64 -6.85
CA LEU A 51 -12.31 10.77 -6.11
C LEU A 51 -11.63 12.11 -6.43
N TYR A 52 -11.49 12.39 -7.73
CA TYR A 52 -10.82 13.59 -8.21
C TYR A 52 -11.75 14.77 -8.43
N ASP A 53 -13.05 14.67 -8.17
CA ASP A 53 -14.02 15.77 -8.39
C ASP A 53 -13.98 16.32 -9.82
N VAL A 54 -14.08 15.41 -10.79
CA VAL A 54 -14.15 15.72 -12.21
C VAL A 54 -15.25 14.91 -12.87
N SER A 55 -15.65 15.31 -14.06
CA SER A 55 -16.66 14.56 -14.82
C SER A 55 -16.10 13.23 -15.36
N ILE A 56 -16.97 12.23 -15.54
CA ILE A 56 -16.59 10.95 -16.17
C ILE A 56 -15.97 11.15 -17.57
N PRO A 57 -16.51 12.03 -18.45
CA PRO A 57 -15.84 12.34 -19.72
C PRO A 57 -14.42 12.87 -19.57
N ALA A 58 -14.14 13.68 -18.54
CA ALA A 58 -12.79 14.16 -18.26
C ALA A 58 -11.85 13.03 -17.85
N ILE A 59 -12.30 12.09 -16.99
CA ILE A 59 -11.55 10.88 -16.65
C ILE A 59 -11.22 10.08 -17.91
N ASN A 60 -12.19 9.87 -18.81
CA ASN A 60 -11.95 9.14 -20.06
C ASN A 60 -10.91 9.85 -20.94
N GLN A 61 -10.92 11.18 -20.98
CA GLN A 61 -9.91 11.94 -21.71
C GLN A 61 -8.52 11.78 -21.08
N HIS A 62 -8.41 11.80 -19.75
CA HIS A 62 -7.13 11.58 -19.06
C HIS A 62 -6.60 10.16 -19.28
N ILE A 63 -7.44 9.14 -19.14
CA ILE A 63 -7.08 7.73 -19.39
C ILE A 63 -6.61 7.55 -20.83
N LYS A 64 -7.31 8.13 -21.80
CA LYS A 64 -6.92 8.08 -23.21
C LYS A 64 -5.53 8.68 -23.40
N ARG A 65 -5.27 9.88 -22.87
CA ARG A 65 -3.96 10.53 -22.95
C ARG A 65 -2.85 9.70 -22.30
N ILE A 66 -3.11 9.07 -21.15
CA ILE A 66 -2.14 8.20 -20.47
C ILE A 66 -1.71 7.03 -21.37
N PHE A 67 -2.65 6.45 -22.11
CA PHE A 67 -2.34 5.40 -23.09
C PHE A 67 -1.66 5.96 -24.34
N ASP A 68 -2.12 7.10 -24.87
CA ASP A 68 -1.50 7.75 -26.03
C ASP A 68 -0.04 8.18 -25.74
N ASP A 69 0.24 8.61 -24.51
CA ASP A 69 1.57 8.97 -24.01
C ASP A 69 2.45 7.73 -23.69
N ASN A 70 1.91 6.51 -23.82
CA ASN A 70 2.55 5.24 -23.43
C ASN A 70 3.04 5.21 -21.96
N GLU A 71 2.38 5.93 -21.05
CA GLU A 71 2.72 5.90 -19.63
C GLU A 71 2.35 4.56 -18.98
N LEU A 72 1.26 3.94 -19.44
CA LEU A 72 0.74 2.67 -18.94
C LEU A 72 0.27 1.80 -20.11
N GLU A 73 0.32 0.49 -19.91
CA GLU A 73 -0.20 -0.48 -20.88
C GLU A 73 -1.61 -0.93 -20.48
N SER A 74 -2.55 -0.89 -21.40
CA SER A 74 -3.96 -1.17 -21.09
C SER A 74 -4.22 -2.56 -20.51
N SER A 75 -3.41 -3.56 -20.90
CA SER A 75 -3.50 -4.95 -20.45
C SER A 75 -3.13 -5.15 -18.98
N SER A 76 -2.31 -4.27 -18.39
CA SER A 76 -1.81 -4.40 -17.02
C SER A 76 -2.63 -3.61 -15.99
N VAL A 77 -3.39 -2.61 -16.44
CA VAL A 77 -4.07 -1.65 -15.56
C VAL A 77 -5.60 -1.74 -15.59
N ILE A 78 -6.16 -2.59 -16.45
CA ILE A 78 -7.61 -2.76 -16.63
C ILE A 78 -8.04 -4.19 -16.29
N LYS A 79 -9.07 -4.32 -15.44
CA LYS A 79 -9.77 -5.58 -15.19
C LYS A 79 -11.27 -5.41 -15.38
N LYS A 80 -11.91 -6.40 -15.99
CA LYS A 80 -13.37 -6.42 -16.18
C LYS A 80 -13.99 -7.29 -15.10
N TYR A 81 -14.88 -6.70 -14.32
CA TYR A 81 -15.64 -7.41 -13.31
C TYR A 81 -17.08 -7.54 -13.76
N LEU A 82 -17.64 -8.73 -13.55
CA LEU A 82 -19.04 -8.99 -13.83
C LEU A 82 -19.86 -8.54 -12.61
N ILE A 83 -20.70 -7.53 -12.80
CA ILE A 83 -21.55 -6.95 -11.77
C ILE A 83 -23.00 -7.31 -12.09
N THR A 84 -23.71 -7.84 -11.10
CA THR A 84 -25.16 -8.03 -11.17
C THR A 84 -25.82 -6.75 -10.66
N ALA A 85 -26.52 -6.04 -11.53
CA ALA A 85 -27.28 -4.87 -11.14
C ALA A 85 -28.57 -5.28 -10.40
N ALA A 86 -29.22 -4.31 -9.74
CA ALA A 86 -30.45 -4.52 -8.98
C ALA A 86 -31.63 -5.05 -9.83
N ASP A 87 -31.53 -4.94 -11.16
CA ASP A 87 -32.46 -5.48 -12.15
C ASP A 87 -32.19 -6.96 -12.50
N GLY A 88 -31.20 -7.60 -11.85
CA GLY A 88 -30.79 -8.98 -12.10
C GLY A 88 -29.92 -9.17 -13.34
N LYS A 89 -29.65 -8.11 -14.11
CA LYS A 89 -28.82 -8.18 -15.32
C LYS A 89 -27.35 -8.10 -14.96
N LYS A 90 -26.55 -8.89 -15.68
CA LYS A 90 -25.09 -8.96 -15.54
C LYS A 90 -24.43 -8.03 -16.55
N TYR A 91 -23.64 -7.09 -16.06
CA TYR A 91 -22.87 -6.17 -16.90
C TYR A 91 -21.38 -6.31 -16.59
N ASN A 92 -20.55 -6.20 -17.62
CA ASN A 92 -19.10 -6.12 -17.44
C ASN A 92 -18.71 -4.66 -17.20
N THR A 93 -18.21 -4.38 -16.01
CA THR A 93 -17.74 -3.04 -15.63
C THR A 93 -16.22 -3.03 -15.56
N ILE A 94 -15.65 -2.04 -16.22
CA ILE A 94 -14.21 -1.80 -16.26
C ILE A 94 -13.77 -1.18 -14.93
N HIS A 95 -12.74 -1.77 -14.34
CA HIS A 95 -12.04 -1.24 -13.18
C HIS A 95 -10.58 -0.98 -13.52
N TYR A 96 -10.02 0.02 -12.85
CA TYR A 96 -8.67 0.52 -13.04
C TYR A 96 -7.88 0.33 -11.75
N ASN A 97 -6.67 -0.18 -11.89
CA ASN A 97 -5.79 -0.47 -10.75
C ASN A 97 -5.18 0.80 -10.13
N LEU A 98 -4.41 0.63 -9.05
CA LEU A 98 -3.73 1.72 -8.36
C LEU A 98 -2.79 2.53 -9.26
N GLN A 99 -2.11 1.90 -10.22
CA GLN A 99 -1.22 2.62 -11.15
C GLN A 99 -1.99 3.62 -12.01
N MET A 100 -3.14 3.22 -12.56
CA MET A 100 -4.00 4.13 -13.31
C MET A 100 -4.58 5.23 -12.41
N ILE A 101 -5.00 4.90 -11.19
CA ILE A 101 -5.50 5.89 -10.23
C ILE A 101 -4.45 6.97 -9.99
N ILE A 102 -3.20 6.57 -9.73
CA ILE A 102 -2.07 7.48 -9.54
C ILE A 102 -1.85 8.33 -10.79
N ALA A 103 -1.75 7.72 -11.98
CA ALA A 103 -1.49 8.43 -13.23
C ALA A 103 -2.56 9.50 -13.53
N VAL A 104 -3.85 9.17 -13.33
CA VAL A 104 -4.96 10.13 -13.46
C VAL A 104 -4.80 11.27 -12.46
N GLY A 105 -4.44 11.00 -11.21
CA GLY A 105 -4.21 12.04 -10.19
C GLY A 105 -3.09 13.03 -10.55
N PHE A 106 -2.11 12.62 -11.35
CA PHE A 106 -1.08 13.52 -11.89
C PHE A 106 -1.55 14.32 -13.11
N LYS A 107 -2.48 13.79 -13.92
CA LYS A 107 -3.01 14.48 -15.11
C LYS A 107 -4.18 15.44 -14.81
N VAL A 108 -4.91 15.22 -13.71
CA VAL A 108 -6.04 16.09 -13.32
C VAL A 108 -5.52 17.41 -12.75
N ASN A 109 -6.10 18.53 -13.20
CA ASN A 109 -5.72 19.87 -12.76
C ASN A 109 -6.82 20.53 -11.92
N ASN A 110 -6.91 20.15 -10.63
CA ASN A 110 -7.78 20.79 -9.66
C ASN A 110 -7.21 20.69 -8.24
N GLU A 111 -7.90 21.29 -7.26
CA GLU A 111 -7.44 21.34 -5.88
C GLU A 111 -7.27 19.94 -5.27
N ARG A 112 -8.21 19.01 -5.49
CA ARG A 112 -8.12 17.64 -4.97
C ARG A 112 -6.89 16.91 -5.53
N ALA A 113 -6.63 17.04 -6.81
CA ALA A 113 -5.45 16.46 -7.46
C ALA A 113 -4.15 17.13 -6.98
N VAL A 114 -4.15 18.44 -6.68
CA VAL A 114 -3.02 19.12 -6.04
C VAL A 114 -2.73 18.54 -4.66
N GLN A 115 -3.75 18.32 -3.83
CA GLN A 115 -3.56 17.72 -2.50
C GLN A 115 -3.03 16.28 -2.62
N PHE A 116 -3.57 15.49 -3.56
CA PHE A 116 -3.05 14.17 -3.87
C PHE A 116 -1.57 14.20 -4.26
N ARG A 117 -1.16 15.12 -5.14
CA ARG A 117 0.26 15.25 -5.54
C ARG A 117 1.16 15.69 -4.39
N LYS A 118 0.70 16.60 -3.52
CA LYS A 118 1.45 16.97 -2.30
C LYS A 118 1.71 15.75 -1.42
N TRP A 119 0.67 14.94 -1.19
CA TRP A 119 0.77 13.70 -0.44
C TRP A 119 1.71 12.68 -1.12
N ALA A 120 1.53 12.44 -2.42
CA ALA A 120 2.38 11.50 -3.17
C ALA A 120 3.85 11.92 -3.15
N ASN A 121 4.14 13.21 -3.34
CA ASN A 121 5.49 13.76 -3.26
C ASN A 121 6.10 13.61 -1.86
N GLN A 122 5.30 13.71 -0.80
CA GLN A 122 5.76 13.47 0.56
C GLN A 122 6.17 12.01 0.76
N ILE A 123 5.39 11.06 0.24
CA ILE A 123 5.75 9.63 0.25
C ILE A 123 7.06 9.39 -0.49
N VAL A 124 7.19 9.91 -1.72
CA VAL A 124 8.42 9.76 -2.51
C VAL A 124 9.62 10.35 -1.78
N LYS A 125 9.47 11.52 -1.17
CA LYS A 125 10.51 12.17 -0.37
C LYS A 125 10.90 11.33 0.84
N ASP A 126 9.93 10.88 1.63
CA ASP A 126 10.19 10.08 2.83
C ASP A 126 10.86 8.75 2.47
N TYR A 127 10.35 8.07 1.43
CA TYR A 127 10.94 6.83 0.94
C TYR A 127 12.37 7.03 0.44
N THR A 128 12.63 8.11 -0.29
CA THR A 128 13.98 8.42 -0.82
C THR A 128 14.98 8.71 0.29
N ILE A 129 14.58 9.43 1.34
CA ILE A 129 15.49 9.85 2.43
C ILE A 129 15.65 8.73 3.48
N LYS A 130 14.55 8.09 3.88
CA LYS A 130 14.51 7.15 5.02
C LYS A 130 14.60 5.68 4.58
N GLY A 131 14.34 5.39 3.30
CA GLY A 131 14.20 4.03 2.77
C GLY A 131 12.82 3.38 3.03
N PHE A 132 11.91 4.09 3.70
CA PHE A 132 10.54 3.65 3.95
C PHE A 132 9.59 4.84 4.08
N ALA A 133 8.31 4.62 3.80
CA ALA A 133 7.23 5.57 4.06
C ALA A 133 6.19 4.90 4.98
N MET A 134 5.78 5.60 6.03
CA MET A 134 4.85 5.09 7.03
C MET A 134 3.94 6.21 7.50
N ASP A 135 2.66 5.88 7.70
CA ASP A 135 1.67 6.79 8.26
C ASP A 135 1.56 6.57 9.77
N ASP A 136 2.38 7.31 10.52
CA ASP A 136 2.51 7.17 11.98
C ASP A 136 1.22 7.50 12.74
N GLU A 137 0.43 8.47 12.24
CA GLU A 137 -0.83 8.87 12.89
C GLU A 137 -1.88 7.78 12.75
N ARG A 138 -2.01 7.19 11.55
CA ARG A 138 -2.92 6.06 11.31
C ARG A 138 -2.60 4.87 12.22
N LEU A 139 -1.33 4.56 12.42
CA LEU A 139 -0.91 3.46 13.29
C LEU A 139 -1.24 3.72 14.76
N LYS A 140 -1.04 4.95 15.24
CA LYS A 140 -1.36 5.33 16.62
C LYS A 140 -2.86 5.26 16.93
N ASN A 141 -3.70 5.54 15.94
CA ASN A 141 -5.16 5.58 16.08
C ASN A 141 -5.84 4.21 15.94
N GLY A 142 -5.10 3.10 16.11
CA GLY A 142 -5.65 1.74 15.99
C GLY A 142 -5.78 1.24 14.54
N GLY A 143 -5.34 2.03 13.57
CA GLY A 143 -5.31 1.64 12.17
C GLY A 143 -6.68 1.34 11.56
N SER A 144 -6.62 0.59 10.46
CA SER A 144 -7.75 -0.06 9.82
C SER A 144 -7.55 -1.58 9.85
N ILE A 145 -8.56 -2.38 9.48
CA ILE A 145 -8.44 -3.85 9.45
C ILE A 145 -7.22 -4.29 8.61
N LEU A 146 -6.96 -3.61 7.49
CA LEU A 146 -5.80 -3.87 6.64
C LEU A 146 -4.48 -3.36 7.26
N THR A 147 -4.54 -2.33 8.11
CA THR A 147 -3.39 -1.83 8.89
C THR A 147 -2.98 -2.83 9.97
N GLU A 148 -3.90 -3.57 10.56
CA GLU A 148 -3.58 -4.57 11.62
C GLU A 148 -2.82 -5.77 11.04
N GLN A 149 -3.28 -6.32 9.91
CA GLN A 149 -2.55 -7.40 9.20
C GLN A 149 -1.18 -6.94 8.71
N TYR A 150 -1.09 -5.76 8.09
CA TYR A 150 0.18 -5.17 7.68
C TYR A 150 1.10 -4.91 8.87
N PHE A 151 0.55 -4.46 10.00
CA PHE A 151 1.33 -4.23 11.22
C PHE A 151 1.90 -5.54 11.77
N GLU A 152 1.11 -6.61 11.81
CA GLU A 152 1.58 -7.94 12.20
C GLU A 152 2.68 -8.45 11.28
N GLU A 153 2.58 -8.25 9.96
CA GLU A 153 3.65 -8.58 9.01
C GLU A 153 4.93 -7.78 9.28
N GLN A 154 4.82 -6.47 9.53
CA GLN A 154 5.99 -5.65 9.88
C GLN A 154 6.60 -6.12 11.21
N LEU A 155 5.77 -6.47 12.18
CA LEU A 155 6.21 -6.96 13.48
C LEU A 155 6.92 -8.32 13.34
N GLN A 156 6.42 -9.18 12.45
CA GLN A 156 7.05 -10.44 12.09
C GLN A 156 8.41 -10.23 11.41
N ARG A 157 8.51 -9.32 10.44
CA ARG A 157 9.79 -8.94 9.81
C ARG A 157 10.79 -8.42 10.85
N ILE A 158 10.36 -7.56 11.78
CA ILE A 158 11.20 -7.07 12.87
C ILE A 158 11.66 -8.22 13.78
N ARG A 159 10.78 -9.17 14.10
CA ARG A 159 11.14 -10.37 14.88
C ARG A 159 12.21 -11.19 14.16
N GLU A 160 12.06 -11.41 12.87
CA GLU A 160 13.04 -12.14 12.05
C GLU A 160 14.40 -11.43 12.01
N ILE A 161 14.41 -10.12 11.81
CA ILE A 161 15.63 -9.30 11.88
C ILE A 161 16.30 -9.47 13.25
N ARG A 162 15.57 -9.33 14.36
CA ARG A 162 16.13 -9.50 15.71
C ARG A 162 16.63 -10.92 15.99
N LEU A 163 15.95 -11.94 15.47
CA LEU A 163 16.39 -13.33 15.59
C LEU A 163 17.71 -13.56 14.82
N SER A 164 17.81 -12.99 13.62
CA SER A 164 19.02 -13.04 12.80
C SER A 164 20.22 -12.37 13.49
N GLU A 165 20.00 -11.20 14.09
CA GLU A 165 21.00 -10.47 14.87
C GLU A 165 21.48 -11.28 16.08
N ARG A 166 20.55 -11.82 16.89
CA ARG A 166 20.87 -12.69 18.03
C ARG A 166 21.70 -13.90 17.62
N LYS A 167 21.38 -14.51 16.47
CA LYS A 167 22.12 -15.65 15.94
C LYS A 167 23.54 -15.26 15.55
N LEU A 168 23.71 -14.12 14.87
CA LEU A 168 25.02 -13.59 14.48
C LEU A 168 25.89 -13.32 15.71
N LEU A 169 25.35 -12.60 16.71
CA LEU A 169 26.06 -12.29 17.96
C LEU A 169 26.49 -13.57 18.70
N LYS A 170 25.62 -14.59 18.76
CA LYS A 170 25.94 -15.88 19.39
C LYS A 170 27.07 -16.62 18.67
N LEU A 171 27.09 -16.59 17.33
CA LEU A 171 28.15 -17.21 16.53
C LEU A 171 29.50 -16.50 16.74
N MET A 172 29.50 -15.16 16.76
CA MET A 172 30.69 -14.35 17.01
C MET A 172 31.29 -14.65 18.39
N LEU A 173 30.46 -14.71 19.44
CA LEU A 173 30.91 -15.04 20.79
C LEU A 173 31.48 -16.47 20.87
N LYS A 174 30.83 -17.44 20.21
CA LYS A 174 31.31 -18.83 20.16
C LYS A 174 32.65 -18.94 19.43
N ALA A 175 32.84 -18.17 18.36
CA ALA A 175 34.11 -18.10 17.63
C ALA A 175 35.22 -17.44 18.46
N SER A 176 34.93 -16.32 19.14
CA SER A 176 35.92 -15.63 19.98
C SER A 176 36.37 -16.50 21.17
N LEU A 177 35.44 -17.17 21.86
CA LEU A 177 35.75 -18.10 22.94
C LEU A 177 36.59 -19.29 22.46
N ARG A 178 36.31 -19.80 21.25
CA ARG A 178 37.11 -20.88 20.66
C ARG A 178 38.55 -20.43 20.38
N ASN A 179 38.74 -19.23 19.83
CA ASN A 179 40.08 -18.68 19.57
C ASN A 179 40.86 -18.44 20.88
N ILE A 180 40.21 -17.95 21.93
CA ILE A 180 40.84 -17.79 23.26
C ILE A 180 41.22 -19.13 23.87
N ALA A 181 40.38 -20.16 23.71
CA ALA A 181 40.70 -21.51 24.19
C ALA A 181 41.91 -22.10 23.45
N LEU A 182 41.97 -21.94 22.13
CA LEU A 182 43.10 -22.39 21.30
C LEU A 182 44.40 -21.69 21.69
N SER A 183 44.40 -20.37 21.86
CA SER A 183 45.62 -19.64 22.26
C SER A 183 46.13 -20.02 23.65
N LYS A 184 45.23 -20.36 24.59
CA LYS A 184 45.63 -20.90 25.91
C LYS A 184 46.23 -22.29 25.82
N ILE A 185 45.72 -23.16 24.94
CA ILE A 185 46.27 -24.50 24.71
C ILE A 185 47.66 -24.40 24.09
N ASP A 186 47.85 -23.52 23.11
CA ASP A 186 49.17 -23.29 22.49
C ASP A 186 50.19 -22.77 23.52
N CYS A 187 49.82 -21.79 24.35
CA CYS A 187 50.68 -21.31 25.44
C CYS A 187 51.04 -22.39 26.45
N PHE A 188 50.10 -23.28 26.80
CA PHE A 188 50.34 -24.36 27.76
C PHE A 188 51.25 -25.45 27.19
N ASN A 189 51.13 -25.77 25.91
CA ASN A 189 52.01 -26.73 25.25
C ASN A 189 53.43 -26.17 25.08
N LEU A 190 53.60 -24.87 24.86
CA LEU A 190 54.92 -24.20 24.79
C LEU A 190 55.66 -24.18 26.14
N THR A 191 54.96 -24.18 27.28
CA THR A 191 55.57 -24.27 28.62
C THR A 191 55.92 -25.69 29.07
N LEU A 192 55.36 -26.73 28.43
CA LEU A 192 55.68 -28.14 28.73
C LEU A 192 56.85 -28.71 27.89
N ILE A 193 57.30 -27.98 26.87
CA ILE A 193 58.37 -28.39 25.94
C ILE A 193 59.73 -27.74 26.33
N ASN A 194 59.76 -26.84 27.32
CA ASN A 194 60.99 -26.28 27.93
C ASN A 194 61.14 -26.76 29.37
#